data_AF-A0A6G2K830-F1
#
_entry.id   AF-A0A6G2K830-F1
#
_cell.length_a   1.000
_cell.length_b   1.000
_cell.length_c   1.000
_cell.angle_alpha   90.00
_cell.angle_beta   90.00
_cell.angle_gamma   90.00
#
_symmetry.space_group_name_H-M   'P 1'
#
loop_
_entity.id
_entity.type
_entity.pdbx_description
1 polymer ?
#
loop_
_entity_poly.entity_id
_entity_poly.type
_entity_poly.pdbx_seq_one_letter_code
_entity_poly.pdbx_strand_id
1 'polypeptide(L)' 'MVTEPTDILLIDDVVTRGATLLGAAGRISQRYPNTNIKAFAAMRTVSDIHEFKGVLDPQMGTISPTTNGYSKRLP' A
#
# COMPACT_ATOMS: atom_id res chain seq x y z
N MET A 1 -29.07 -8.38 -6.11
CA MET A 1 -28.28 -7.83 -4.98
C MET A 1 -26.84 -7.75 -5.43
N VAL A 2 -26.19 -6.59 -5.30
CA VAL A 2 -24.75 -6.49 -5.54
C VAL A 2 -24.07 -6.95 -4.26
N THR A 3 -23.31 -8.04 -4.32
CA THR A 3 -22.54 -8.55 -3.19
C THR A 3 -21.37 -7.61 -2.92
N GLU A 4 -21.04 -7.41 -1.64
CA GLU A 4 -19.85 -6.64 -1.28
C GLU A 4 -18.58 -7.32 -1.84
N PRO A 5 -17.59 -6.54 -2.31
CA PRO A 5 -16.35 -7.11 -2.82
C PRO A 5 -15.58 -7.80 -1.69
N THR A 6 -15.15 -9.03 -1.89
CA THR A 6 -14.29 -9.73 -0.91
C THR A 6 -12.87 -9.22 -0.95
N ASP A 7 -12.40 -8.79 -2.12
CA ASP A 7 -11.04 -8.30 -2.35
C ASP A 7 -11.07 -7.02 -3.20
N ILE A 8 -10.25 -6.05 -2.81
CA ILE A 8 -9.98 -4.82 -3.58
C ILE A 8 -8.48 -4.67 -3.73
N LEU A 9 -8.03 -4.42 -4.97
CA LEU A 9 -6.65 -4.07 -5.27
C LEU A 9 -6.56 -2.58 -5.62
N LEU A 10 -5.80 -1.84 -4.82
CA LEU A 10 -5.38 -0.48 -5.15
C LEU A 10 -4.17 -0.54 -6.07
N ILE A 11 -4.20 0.23 -7.16
CA ILE A 11 -3.11 0.29 -8.13
C ILE A 11 -2.64 1.74 -8.21
N ASP A 12 -1.33 1.93 -8.10
CA ASP A 12 -0.67 3.24 -8.25
C ASP A 12 0.59 3.09 -9.13
N ASP A 13 1.14 4.19 -9.61
CA ASP A 13 2.39 4.16 -10.38
C ASP A 13 3.62 4.04 -9.46
N VAL A 14 3.68 4.87 -8.41
CA VAL A 14 4.83 5.00 -7.51
C VAL A 14 4.39 5.03 -6.07
N VAL A 15 4.89 4.11 -5.25
CA VAL A 15 4.74 4.17 -3.81
C VAL A 15 5.95 4.82 -3.13
N THR A 16 5.69 5.89 -2.38
CA THR A 16 6.68 6.47 -1.46
C THR A 16 6.62 5.74 -0.11
N ARG A 17 6.24 6.40 0.99
CA ARG A 17 5.99 5.74 2.29
C ARG A 17 4.66 4.98 2.33
N GLY A 18 3.73 5.28 1.43
CA GLY A 18 2.44 4.60 1.31
C GLY A 18 1.25 5.32 1.97
N ALA A 19 1.40 6.60 2.35
CA ALA A 19 0.33 7.36 3.02
C ALA A 19 -0.94 7.46 2.17
N THR A 20 -0.81 7.70 0.87
CA THR A 20 -1.94 7.76 -0.08
C THR A 20 -2.69 6.43 -0.12
N LEU A 21 -1.97 5.31 -0.28
CA LEU A 21 -2.55 3.96 -0.29
C LEU A 21 -3.26 3.63 1.03
N LEU A 22 -2.67 3.98 2.18
CA LEU A 22 -3.29 3.81 3.49
C LEU A 22 -4.55 4.68 3.66
N GLY A 23 -4.51 5.93 3.19
CA GLY A 23 -5.67 6.82 3.22
C GLY A 23 -6.83 6.28 2.37
N ALA A 24 -6.54 5.80 1.16
CA ALA A 24 -7.51 5.14 0.30
C ALA A 24 -8.06 3.86 0.93
N ALA A 25 -7.19 3.00 1.46
CA ALA A 25 -7.59 1.79 2.17
C ALA A 25 -8.50 2.10 3.37
N GLY A 26 -8.19 3.15 4.14
CA GLY A 26 -9.02 3.60 5.26
C GLY A 26 -10.41 4.09 4.85
N ARG A 27 -10.53 4.77 3.69
CA ARG A 27 -11.83 5.17 3.14
C ARG A 27 -12.65 3.97 2.67
N ILE A 28 -11.98 2.99 2.05
CA ILE A 28 -12.62 1.78 1.54
C ILE A 28 -13.08 0.90 2.71
N SER A 29 -12.26 0.73 3.75
CA SER A 29 -12.62 -0.08 4.92
C SER A 29 -13.80 0.51 5.70
N GLN A 30 -13.97 1.84 5.71
CA GLN A 30 -15.18 2.48 6.26
C GLN A 30 -16.45 2.10 5.48
N ARG A 31 -16.34 1.85 4.17
CA ARG A 31 -17.47 1.50 3.30
C ARG A 31 -17.70 0.00 3.16
N TYR A 32 -16.64 -0.79 3.21
CA TYR A 32 -16.62 -2.24 3.05
C TYR A 32 -15.72 -2.86 4.14
N PRO A 33 -16.25 -3.02 5.37
CA PRO A 33 -15.45 -3.40 6.54
C PRO A 33 -14.89 -4.83 6.48
N ASN A 34 -15.48 -5.69 5.64
CA ASN A 34 -15.09 -7.09 5.50
C ASN A 34 -14.24 -7.37 4.24
N THR A 35 -13.80 -6.33 3.55
CA THR A 35 -13.01 -6.48 2.31
C THR A 35 -11.52 -6.57 2.63
N ASN A 36 -10.86 -7.52 1.98
CA ASN A 36 -9.42 -7.61 1.93
C ASN A 36 -8.84 -6.57 0.97
N ILE A 37 -8.07 -5.62 1.49
CA ILE A 37 -7.49 -4.53 0.69
C ILE A 37 -6.01 -4.82 0.46
N LYS A 38 -5.62 -4.92 -0.81
CA LYS A 38 -4.23 -5.05 -1.26
C LYS A 38 -3.83 -3.80 -2.05
N ALA A 39 -2.53 -3.60 -2.17
CA ALA A 39 -1.99 -2.53 -3.00
C ALA A 39 -0.88 -3.06 -3.91
N PHE A 40 -0.81 -2.50 -5.11
CA PHE A 40 0.26 -2.70 -6.08
C PHE A 40 0.72 -1.33 -6.56
N ALA A 41 2.04 -1.13 -6.62
CA ALA A 41 2.65 0.01 -7.27
C ALA A 41 3.77 -0.47 -8.18
N ALA A 42 3.87 0.10 -9.38
CA ALA A 42 4.86 -0.30 -10.36
C ALA A 42 6.30 0.02 -9.91
N MET A 43 6.48 1.12 -9.16
CA MET A 43 7.77 1.54 -8.62
C MET A 43 7.67 1.89 -7.13
N ARG A 44 8.82 1.85 -6.45
CA ARG A 44 8.96 2.25 -5.05
C ARG A 44 10.11 3.25 -4.91
N THR A 45 9.94 4.31 -4.14
CA THR A 45 11.10 5.15 -3.77
C THR A 45 12.02 4.38 -2.84
N VAL A 46 13.34 4.48 -3.01
CA VAL A 46 14.33 3.90 -2.10
C VAL A 46 15.12 5.05 -1.49
N SER A 47 15.02 5.23 -0.18
CA SER A 47 15.69 6.34 0.52
C SER A 47 17.12 6.00 0.93
N ASP A 48 17.39 4.73 1.23
CA ASP A 48 18.72 4.24 1.55
C ASP A 48 19.37 3.65 0.30
N ILE A 49 20.49 4.22 -0.14
CA ILE A 49 21.21 3.76 -1.33
C ILE A 49 21.69 2.30 -1.19
N HIS A 50 21.91 1.82 0.03
CA HIS A 50 22.31 0.43 0.30
C HIS A 50 21.15 -0.56 0.15
N GLU A 51 19.89 -0.09 0.15
CA GLU A 51 18.71 -0.90 -0.13
C GLU A 51 18.37 -0.98 -1.64
N PHE A 52 19.05 -0.19 -2.48
CA PHE A 52 18.80 -0.18 -3.92
C PHE A 52 19.54 -1.34 -4.61
N LYS A 53 18.79 -2.35 -5.08
CA LYS A 53 19.34 -3.53 -5.77
C LYS A 53 19.32 -3.43 -7.30
N GLY A 54 18.58 -2.47 -7.84
CA GLY A 54 18.37 -2.28 -9.28
C GLY A 54 16.98 -1.74 -9.58
N VAL A 55 16.72 -1.46 -10.86
CA VAL A 55 15.41 -0.95 -11.32
C VAL A 55 14.33 -2.04 -11.20
N LEU A 56 14.67 -3.29 -11.52
CA LEU A 56 13.80 -4.46 -11.36
C LEU A 56 14.11 -5.17 -10.05
N ASP A 57 13.45 -4.71 -8.99
CA ASP A 57 13.52 -5.30 -7.66
C ASP A 57 12.10 -5.38 -7.06
N PRO A 58 11.28 -6.35 -7.50
CA PRO A 58 9.92 -6.51 -6.98
C PRO A 58 9.98 -6.89 -5.50
N GLN A 59 9.17 -6.18 -4.70
CA GLN A 59 9.09 -6.38 -3.25
C GLN A 59 7.64 -6.63 -2.85
N MET A 60 7.45 -7.51 -1.87
CA MET A 60 6.18 -7.74 -1.18
C MET A 60 6.35 -7.28 0.26
N GLY A 61 5.27 -6.80 0.88
CA GLY A 61 5.32 -6.31 2.24
C GLY A 61 4.02 -5.64 2.67
N THR A 62 4.05 -5.00 3.84
CA THR A 62 2.89 -4.32 4.43
C THR A 62 3.16 -2.82 4.55
N ILE A 63 2.15 -2.00 4.24
CA ILE A 63 2.16 -0.57 4.57
C ILE A 63 1.37 -0.39 5.87
N SER A 64 2.02 0.11 6.91
CA SER A 64 1.41 0.28 8.23
C SER A 64 1.39 1.75 8.66
N PRO A 65 0.32 2.22 9.35
CA PRO A 65 0.32 3.52 9.98
C PRO A 65 1.33 3.53 11.15
N THR A 66 1.93 4.68 11.40
CA THR A 66 2.78 4.92 12.57
C THR A 66 2.03 5.74 13.61
N THR A 67 2.52 5.76 14.86
CA THR A 67 1.88 6.49 15.98
C THR A 67 1.83 8.00 15.78
N ASN A 68 2.68 8.56 14.92
CA ASN A 68 2.75 9.99 14.59
C ASN A 68 2.00 10.37 13.31
N GLY A 69 1.10 9.52 12.82
CA GLY A 69 0.26 9.82 11.64
C GLY A 69 0.96 9.69 10.29
N TYR A 70 2.18 9.16 10.27
CA TYR A 70 2.88 8.80 9.02
C TYR A 70 2.57 7.35 8.64
N SER A 71 3.21 6.91 7.56
CA SER A 71 3.18 5.54 7.07
C SER A 71 4.59 4.98 6.99
N LYS A 72 4.71 3.67 7.14
CA LYS A 72 5.95 2.92 6.95
C LYS A 72 5.67 1.68 6.11
N ARG A 73 6.56 1.39 5.17
CA ARG A 73 6.59 0.10 4.47
C ARG A 73 7.46 -0.87 5.26
N LEU A 74 6.95 -2.06 5.50
CA LEU A 74 7.62 -3.19 6.13
C LEU A 74 7.77 -4.30 5.07
N PRO A 75 8.95 -4.93 4.93
CA PRO A 75 9.08 -6.16 4.15
C PRO A 75 8.10 -7.24 4.60
#